data_AF-A0A7D5M3K2-F1
#
_entry.id   AF-A0A7D5M3K2-F1
#
_cell.length_a   1.000
_cell.length_b   1.000
_cell.length_c   1.000
_cell.angle_alpha   90.00
_cell.angle_beta   90.00
_cell.angle_gamma   90.00
#
_symmetry.space_group_name_H-M   'P 1'
#
loop_
_entity.id
_entity.type
_entity.pdbx_description
1 polymer ?
#
loop_
_entity_poly.entity_id
_entity_poly.type
_entity_poly.pdbx_seq_one_letter_code
_entity_poly.pdbx_strand_id
1 'polypeptide(L)'
;MIHEIKDINPKTWLRPFQKTSTFYLLKMGLFYHGLGLILMYAGSFFAKSVISDYEIPQFPVSIILAISSGLLEESIFFGMPYYMTGNPLILLGTGIVWSASHLFSSGIFSVETLAYGGFLLTIPHIFFSIRTWISNKGWFAILFHSAWNFIFLILYCMWGLRQCSILNDTYDILNFIMAISAGVIVYLAYSSKKKHVNRFLYLIPVGIIFISILILFSNNVIF
;
A
#
# COMPACT_ATOMS: atom_id res chain seq x y z
N MET A 1 9.90 -25.99 7.01
CA MET A 1 8.87 -26.54 6.11
C MET A 1 7.47 -26.50 6.72
N ILE A 2 7.26 -27.06 7.93
CA ILE A 2 5.92 -27.10 8.57
C ILE A 2 5.35 -25.68 8.83
N HIS A 3 6.17 -24.72 9.25
CA HIS A 3 5.73 -23.35 9.50
C HIS A 3 5.31 -22.64 8.21
N GLU A 4 6.08 -22.79 7.13
CA GLU A 4 5.76 -22.21 5.82
C GLU A 4 4.46 -22.78 5.24
N ILE A 5 4.22 -24.09 5.36
CA ILE A 5 2.97 -24.70 4.89
C ILE A 5 1.77 -24.09 5.63
N LYS A 6 1.89 -23.88 6.96
CA LYS A 6 0.84 -23.23 7.75
C LYS A 6 0.64 -21.78 7.33
N ASP A 7 1.70 -21.05 7.03
CA ASP A 7 1.63 -19.64 6.69
C ASP A 7 1.23 -19.37 5.23
N ILE A 8 1.45 -20.32 4.32
CA ILE A 8 0.95 -20.24 2.94
C ILE A 8 -0.54 -20.58 2.87
N ASN A 9 -1.08 -21.36 3.81
CA ASN A 9 -2.48 -21.77 3.81
C ASN A 9 -3.46 -20.59 4.00
N PRO A 10 -4.38 -20.32 3.07
CA PRO A 10 -5.34 -19.22 3.17
C PRO A 10 -6.18 -19.21 4.45
N LYS A 11 -6.44 -20.38 5.04
CA LYS A 11 -7.20 -20.52 6.30
C LYS A 11 -6.52 -19.83 7.49
N THR A 12 -5.23 -19.49 7.39
CA THR A 12 -4.45 -18.85 8.46
C THR A 12 -4.09 -17.41 8.16
N TRP A 13 -4.57 -16.82 7.05
CA TRP A 13 -4.11 -15.51 6.60
C TRP A 13 -4.57 -14.33 7.46
N LEU A 14 -5.47 -14.55 8.42
CA LEU A 14 -5.82 -13.57 9.46
C LEU A 14 -5.15 -13.85 10.80
N ARG A 15 -4.20 -14.79 10.85
CA ARG A 15 -3.42 -15.14 12.04
C ARG A 15 -1.97 -14.66 11.90
N PRO A 16 -1.30 -14.35 13.02
CA PRO A 16 0.11 -13.99 13.01
C PRO A 16 0.97 -15.03 12.29
N PHE A 17 2.07 -14.59 11.69
CA PHE A 17 3.10 -15.49 11.18
C PHE A 17 3.65 -16.40 12.29
N GLN A 18 3.96 -17.64 11.95
CA GLN A 18 4.60 -18.57 12.87
C GLN A 18 6.01 -18.13 13.26
N LYS A 19 6.69 -17.40 12.37
CA LYS A 19 8.03 -16.85 12.58
C LYS A 19 8.06 -15.39 12.12
N THR A 20 8.84 -14.58 12.83
CA THR A 20 8.93 -13.14 12.57
C THR A 20 10.37 -12.65 12.39
N SER A 21 11.29 -13.55 12.04
CA SER A 21 12.64 -13.14 11.64
C SER A 21 12.58 -12.41 10.30
N THR A 22 13.45 -11.42 10.10
CA THR A 22 13.47 -10.59 8.88
C THR A 22 13.53 -11.43 7.60
N PHE A 23 14.40 -12.44 7.58
CA PHE A 23 14.52 -13.36 6.45
C PHE A 23 13.22 -14.15 6.18
N TYR A 24 12.52 -14.58 7.25
CA TYR A 24 11.25 -15.28 7.09
C TYR A 24 10.16 -14.38 6.54
N LEU A 25 10.05 -13.15 7.06
CA LEU A 25 9.09 -12.16 6.57
C LEU A 25 9.39 -11.76 5.13
N LEU A 26 10.66 -11.63 4.74
CA LEU A 26 11.06 -11.42 3.35
C LEU A 26 10.58 -12.56 2.45
N LYS A 27 10.82 -13.82 2.86
CA LYS A 27 10.34 -15.01 2.13
C LYS A 27 8.81 -15.01 1.97
N MET A 28 8.08 -14.68 3.03
CA MET A 28 6.61 -14.60 2.96
C MET A 28 6.15 -13.43 2.10
N GLY A 29 6.78 -12.25 2.22
CA GLY A 29 6.49 -11.09 1.38
C GLY A 29 6.64 -11.39 -0.11
N LEU A 30 7.75 -12.03 -0.49
CA LEU A 30 7.98 -12.50 -1.86
C LEU A 30 6.93 -13.52 -2.32
N PHE A 31 6.49 -14.43 -1.44
CA PHE A 31 5.42 -15.38 -1.76
C PHE A 31 4.10 -14.67 -2.06
N TYR A 32 3.64 -13.78 -1.17
CA TYR A 32 2.37 -13.07 -1.36
C TYR A 32 2.40 -12.17 -2.58
N HIS A 33 3.49 -11.41 -2.78
CA HIS A 33 3.60 -10.51 -3.92
C HIS A 33 3.82 -11.28 -5.23
N GLY A 34 4.54 -12.41 -5.20
CA GLY A 34 4.64 -13.32 -6.34
C GLY A 34 3.27 -13.86 -6.76
N LEU A 35 2.42 -14.26 -5.80
CA LEU A 35 1.03 -14.62 -6.07
C LEU A 35 0.24 -13.43 -6.66
N GLY A 36 0.44 -12.23 -6.11
CA GLY A 36 -0.17 -11.00 -6.62
C GLY A 36 0.21 -10.71 -8.07
N LEU A 37 1.48 -10.87 -8.45
CA LEU A 37 1.93 -10.68 -9.82
C LEU A 37 1.27 -11.66 -10.77
N ILE A 38 1.15 -12.94 -10.38
CA ILE A 38 0.44 -13.95 -11.20
C ILE A 38 -1.01 -13.51 -11.43
N LEU A 39 -1.70 -13.06 -10.38
CA LEU A 39 -3.08 -12.57 -10.49
C LEU A 39 -3.19 -11.29 -11.33
N MET A 40 -2.24 -10.37 -11.21
CA MET A 40 -2.15 -9.15 -12.02
C MET A 40 -2.06 -9.48 -13.51
N TYR A 41 -1.14 -10.37 -13.88
CA TYR A 41 -0.94 -10.79 -15.28
C TYR A 41 -2.16 -11.53 -15.81
N ALA A 42 -2.69 -12.50 -15.05
CA ALA A 42 -3.88 -13.24 -15.44
C ALA A 42 -5.09 -12.31 -15.60
N GLY A 43 -5.33 -11.43 -14.64
CA GLY A 43 -6.42 -10.46 -14.68
C GLY A 43 -6.32 -9.48 -15.83
N SER A 44 -5.13 -8.94 -16.09
CA SER A 44 -4.92 -8.04 -17.24
C SER A 44 -5.10 -8.75 -18.57
N PHE A 45 -4.65 -10.02 -18.67
CA PHE A 45 -4.87 -10.85 -19.85
C PHE A 45 -6.36 -11.09 -20.11
N PHE A 46 -7.11 -11.50 -19.08
CA PHE A 46 -8.55 -11.72 -19.22
C PHE A 46 -9.31 -10.44 -19.54
N ALA A 47 -9.02 -9.33 -18.85
CA ALA A 47 -9.62 -8.03 -19.14
C ALA A 47 -9.43 -7.65 -20.62
N LYS A 48 -8.22 -7.77 -21.14
CA LYS A 48 -7.91 -7.49 -22.56
C LYS A 48 -8.64 -8.41 -23.54
N SER A 49 -8.94 -9.65 -23.14
CA SER A 49 -9.64 -10.61 -23.98
C SER A 49 -11.18 -10.48 -23.97
N VAL A 50 -11.75 -9.90 -22.91
CA VAL A 50 -13.20 -9.87 -22.68
C VAL A 50 -13.79 -8.46 -22.87
N ILE A 51 -13.03 -7.43 -22.53
CA ILE A 51 -13.49 -6.04 -22.57
C ILE A 51 -12.92 -5.41 -23.85
N SER A 52 -13.82 -4.98 -24.75
CA SER A 52 -13.42 -4.27 -25.97
C SER A 52 -12.66 -3.01 -25.59
N ASP A 53 -11.59 -2.72 -26.33
CA ASP A 53 -10.81 -1.48 -26.20
C ASP A 53 -10.15 -1.28 -24.82
N TYR A 54 -10.03 -2.36 -24.02
CA TYR A 54 -9.34 -2.30 -22.74
C TYR A 54 -7.85 -2.00 -22.92
N GLU A 55 -7.41 -0.91 -22.29
CA GLU A 55 -6.01 -0.53 -22.19
C GLU A 55 -5.53 -0.71 -20.75
N ILE A 56 -4.36 -1.34 -20.59
CA ILE A 56 -3.76 -1.51 -19.27
C ILE A 56 -3.33 -0.11 -18.77
N PRO A 57 -3.92 0.40 -17.67
CA PRO A 57 -3.65 1.76 -17.24
C PRO A 57 -2.17 1.98 -16.92
N GLN A 58 -1.63 3.09 -17.43
CA GLN A 58 -0.27 3.54 -17.14
C GLN A 58 -0.33 4.80 -16.28
N PHE A 59 0.51 4.86 -15.25
CA PHE A 59 0.57 6.00 -14.34
C PHE A 59 1.98 6.56 -14.30
N PRO A 60 2.15 7.89 -14.45
CA PRO A 60 3.42 8.51 -14.14
C PRO A 60 3.65 8.34 -12.64
N VAL A 61 4.69 7.59 -12.28
CA VAL A 61 5.08 7.38 -10.88
C VAL A 61 6.51 7.85 -10.75
N SER A 62 6.73 8.88 -9.95
CA SER A 62 8.09 9.31 -9.61
C SER A 62 8.69 8.41 -8.52
N ILE A 63 10.00 8.51 -8.35
CA ILE A 63 10.71 7.78 -7.28
C ILE A 63 10.17 8.19 -5.90
N ILE A 64 9.92 9.48 -5.68
CA ILE A 64 9.38 9.97 -4.40
C ILE A 64 8.01 9.35 -4.15
N LEU A 65 7.11 9.39 -5.13
CA LEU A 65 5.77 8.84 -4.99
C LEU A 65 5.78 7.34 -4.71
N ALA A 66 6.62 6.57 -5.41
CA ALA A 66 6.74 5.13 -5.21
C ALA A 66 7.20 4.77 -3.78
N ILE A 67 8.16 5.52 -3.24
CA ILE A 67 8.67 5.27 -1.88
C ILE A 67 7.66 5.73 -0.83
N SER A 68 7.06 6.92 -1.01
CA SER A 68 6.14 7.50 -0.03
C SER A 68 4.80 6.79 0.03
N SER A 69 4.31 6.23 -1.08
CA SER A 69 3.04 5.49 -1.12
C SER A 69 3.06 4.29 -0.18
N GLY A 70 4.16 3.52 -0.15
CA GLY A 70 4.29 2.38 0.76
C GLY A 70 4.17 2.78 2.23
N LEU A 71 4.77 3.91 2.64
CA LEU A 71 4.63 4.45 3.99
C LEU A 71 3.21 4.95 4.27
N LEU A 72 2.63 5.72 3.34
CA LEU A 72 1.30 6.31 3.48
C LEU A 72 0.23 5.23 3.61
N GLU A 73 0.21 4.29 2.67
CA GLU A 73 -0.80 3.25 2.53
C GLU A 73 -0.74 2.25 3.69
N GLU A 74 0.46 1.77 4.05
CA GLU A 74 0.62 0.89 5.20
C GLU A 74 0.22 1.58 6.50
N SER A 75 0.50 2.88 6.63
CA SER A 75 0.14 3.64 7.82
C SER A 75 -1.37 3.84 7.94
N ILE A 76 -2.03 4.27 6.87
CA ILE A 76 -3.47 4.60 6.87
C ILE A 76 -4.32 3.34 6.94
N PHE A 77 -4.06 2.35 6.08
CA PHE A 77 -4.96 1.21 5.91
C PHE A 77 -4.67 0.04 6.85
N PHE A 78 -3.49 -0.02 7.47
CA PHE A 78 -3.14 -1.14 8.36
C PHE A 78 -2.62 -0.67 9.72
N GLY A 79 -1.68 0.27 9.76
CA GLY A 79 -1.04 0.74 10.98
C GLY A 79 -2.00 1.44 11.95
N MET A 80 -2.72 2.46 11.49
CA MET A 80 -3.72 3.17 12.32
C MET A 80 -4.84 2.23 12.79
N PRO A 81 -5.52 1.45 11.91
CA PRO A 81 -6.53 0.48 12.33
C PRO A 81 -6.01 -0.54 13.35
N TYR A 82 -4.76 -1.01 13.18
CA TYR A 82 -4.11 -1.92 14.12
C TYR A 82 -3.94 -1.31 15.50
N TYR A 83 -3.41 -0.08 15.58
CA TYR A 83 -3.20 0.55 16.88
C TYR A 83 -4.51 0.97 17.56
N MET A 84 -5.54 1.31 16.78
CA MET A 84 -6.86 1.66 17.30
C MET A 84 -7.64 0.45 17.82
N THR A 85 -7.58 -0.68 17.12
CA THR A 85 -8.51 -1.80 17.38
C THR A 85 -7.83 -3.13 17.70
N GLY A 86 -6.65 -3.38 17.14
CA GLY A 86 -5.97 -4.68 17.20
C GLY A 86 -6.74 -5.85 16.56
N ASN A 87 -7.89 -5.60 15.90
CA ASN A 87 -8.76 -6.64 15.37
C ASN A 87 -8.44 -6.95 13.91
N PRO A 88 -8.00 -8.18 13.56
CA PRO A 88 -7.65 -8.56 12.18
C PRO A 88 -8.78 -8.36 11.16
N LEU A 89 -10.05 -8.46 11.58
CA LEU A 89 -11.19 -8.23 10.68
C LEU A 89 -11.35 -6.77 10.28
N ILE A 90 -10.99 -5.83 11.18
CA ILE A 90 -11.02 -4.41 10.87
C ILE A 90 -9.89 -4.07 9.89
N LEU A 91 -8.70 -4.64 10.07
CA LEU A 91 -7.60 -4.50 9.12
C LEU A 91 -7.95 -5.11 7.76
N LEU A 92 -8.71 -6.21 7.73
CA LEU A 92 -9.22 -6.78 6.48
C LEU A 92 -10.19 -5.80 5.80
N GLY A 93 -11.12 -5.20 6.54
CA GLY A 93 -12.04 -4.21 5.99
C GLY A 93 -11.33 -3.02 5.37
N THR A 94 -10.35 -2.44 6.07
CA THR A 94 -9.55 -1.31 5.54
C THR A 94 -8.65 -1.72 4.39
N GLY A 95 -8.08 -2.93 4.42
CA GLY A 95 -7.32 -3.51 3.31
C GLY A 95 -8.17 -3.76 2.06
N ILE A 96 -9.44 -4.15 2.20
CA ILE A 96 -10.38 -4.29 1.07
C ILE A 96 -10.65 -2.92 0.44
N VAL A 97 -10.87 -1.88 1.25
CA VAL A 97 -11.05 -0.50 0.74
C VAL A 97 -9.81 -0.05 -0.03
N TRP A 98 -8.62 -0.32 0.51
CA TRP A 98 -7.34 -0.02 -0.15
C TRP A 98 -7.15 -0.76 -1.48
N SER A 99 -7.48 -2.05 -1.53
CA SER A 99 -7.41 -2.80 -2.79
C SER A 99 -8.43 -2.30 -3.80
N ALA A 100 -9.67 -2.05 -3.37
CA ALA A 100 -10.71 -1.51 -4.24
C ALA A 100 -10.34 -0.13 -4.82
N SER A 101 -9.65 0.74 -4.07
CA SER A 101 -9.22 2.04 -4.59
C SER A 101 -8.22 1.92 -5.73
N HIS A 102 -7.43 0.84 -5.80
CA HIS A 102 -6.51 0.61 -6.91
C HIS A 102 -7.23 0.39 -8.25
N LEU A 103 -8.50 -0.03 -8.23
CA LEU A 103 -9.30 -0.21 -9.44
C LEU A 103 -9.51 1.13 -10.18
N PHE A 104 -9.61 2.24 -9.45
CA PHE A 104 -9.98 3.57 -9.95
C PHE A 104 -8.79 4.49 -10.21
N SER A 105 -7.63 3.91 -10.53
CA SER A 105 -6.37 4.66 -10.63
C SER A 105 -6.30 5.62 -11.83
N SER A 106 -7.12 5.44 -12.87
CA SER A 106 -7.15 6.29 -14.09
C SER A 106 -7.89 7.62 -13.95
N GLY A 107 -8.61 7.86 -12.86
CA GLY A 107 -9.47 9.04 -12.71
C GLY A 107 -10.67 9.08 -13.68
N ILE A 108 -10.74 8.12 -14.61
CA ILE A 108 -11.84 7.92 -15.56
C ILE A 108 -12.64 6.72 -15.08
N PHE A 109 -13.93 6.94 -14.85
CA PHE A 109 -14.86 5.89 -14.43
C PHE A 109 -15.47 5.20 -15.66
N SER A 110 -14.65 4.45 -16.39
CA SER A 110 -15.11 3.58 -17.48
C SER A 110 -14.53 2.18 -17.33
N VAL A 111 -15.25 1.18 -17.82
CA VAL A 111 -14.91 -0.24 -17.66
C VAL A 111 -13.57 -0.55 -18.36
N GLU A 112 -13.31 0.13 -19.45
CA GLU A 112 -12.14 -0.03 -20.31
C GLU A 112 -10.86 0.55 -19.68
N THR A 113 -10.99 1.41 -18.67
CA THR A 113 -9.87 2.12 -18.02
C THR A 113 -9.63 1.70 -16.56
N LEU A 114 -10.40 0.74 -16.03
CA LEU A 114 -10.22 0.25 -14.66
C LEU A 114 -8.95 -0.61 -14.55
N ALA A 115 -8.16 -0.39 -13.51
CA ALA A 115 -6.91 -1.15 -13.31
C ALA A 115 -7.16 -2.51 -12.66
N TYR A 116 -7.84 -3.42 -13.36
CA TYR A 116 -8.15 -4.77 -12.87
C TYR A 116 -6.91 -5.53 -12.42
N GLY A 117 -5.81 -5.43 -13.17
CA GLY A 117 -4.54 -6.03 -12.80
C GLY A 117 -4.00 -5.48 -11.47
N GLY A 118 -4.02 -4.16 -11.29
CA GLY A 118 -3.58 -3.50 -10.06
C GLY A 118 -4.46 -3.87 -8.85
N PHE A 119 -5.78 -3.91 -9.05
CA PHE A 119 -6.71 -4.41 -8.04
C PHE A 119 -6.36 -5.85 -7.61
N LEU A 120 -6.15 -6.76 -8.57
CA LEU A 120 -5.85 -8.16 -8.25
C LEU A 120 -4.46 -8.36 -7.62
N LEU A 121 -3.47 -7.53 -7.98
CA LEU A 121 -2.14 -7.52 -7.36
C LEU A 121 -2.22 -7.29 -5.85
N THR A 122 -3.08 -6.36 -5.43
CA THR A 122 -3.18 -5.93 -4.03
C THR A 122 -3.88 -6.95 -3.13
N ILE A 123 -4.67 -7.88 -3.68
CA ILE A 123 -5.42 -8.86 -2.85
C ILE A 123 -4.48 -9.73 -2.00
N PRO A 124 -3.46 -10.42 -2.55
CA PRO A 124 -2.49 -11.15 -1.71
C PRO A 124 -1.67 -10.22 -0.79
N HIS A 125 -1.40 -8.99 -1.24
CA HIS A 125 -0.68 -7.99 -0.46
C HIS A 125 -1.42 -7.66 0.85
N ILE A 126 -2.75 -7.47 0.81
CA ILE A 126 -3.58 -7.26 2.02
C ILE A 126 -3.21 -8.27 3.11
N PHE A 127 -3.17 -9.55 2.75
CA PHE A 127 -2.91 -10.61 3.73
C PHE A 127 -1.47 -10.56 4.25
N PHE A 128 -0.48 -10.24 3.41
CA PHE A 128 0.88 -10.02 3.89
C PHE A 128 0.94 -8.87 4.92
N SER A 129 0.29 -7.74 4.63
CA SER A 129 0.30 -6.57 5.52
C SER A 129 -0.44 -6.87 6.83
N ILE A 130 -1.66 -7.40 6.77
CA ILE A 130 -2.43 -7.80 7.98
C ILE A 130 -1.57 -8.67 8.89
N ARG A 131 -0.96 -9.72 8.34
CA ARG A 131 -0.18 -10.70 9.11
C ARG A 131 1.07 -10.09 9.70
N THR A 132 1.74 -9.23 8.95
CA THR A 132 2.94 -8.53 9.42
C THR A 132 2.60 -7.58 10.58
N TRP A 133 1.49 -6.86 10.49
CA TRP A 133 1.00 -5.96 11.53
C TRP A 133 0.59 -6.69 12.81
N ILE A 134 -0.25 -7.74 12.71
CA ILE A 134 -0.67 -8.53 13.87
C ILE A 134 0.47 -9.35 14.50
N SER A 135 1.54 -9.61 13.73
CA SER A 135 2.81 -10.15 14.24
C SER A 135 3.70 -9.12 14.94
N ASN A 136 3.23 -7.88 15.16
CA ASN A 136 4.00 -6.76 15.73
C ASN A 136 5.24 -6.37 14.91
N LYS A 137 5.18 -6.55 13.58
CA LYS A 137 6.27 -6.24 12.65
C LYS A 137 5.87 -5.23 11.58
N GLY A 138 4.89 -4.37 11.85
CA GLY A 138 4.37 -3.38 10.89
C GLY A 138 5.43 -2.48 10.23
N TRP A 139 6.53 -2.16 10.94
CA TRP A 139 7.67 -1.45 10.33
C TRP A 139 8.27 -2.19 9.12
N PHE A 140 8.24 -3.53 9.14
CA PHE A 140 8.69 -4.36 8.04
C PHE A 140 7.73 -4.29 6.86
N ALA A 141 6.41 -4.23 7.11
CA ALA A 141 5.42 -4.07 6.05
C ALA A 141 5.61 -2.73 5.32
N ILE A 142 5.80 -1.64 6.06
CA ILE A 142 6.12 -0.31 5.52
C ILE A 142 7.37 -0.37 4.63
N LEU A 143 8.49 -0.87 5.15
CA LEU A 143 9.74 -0.93 4.39
C LEU A 143 9.64 -1.84 3.18
N PHE A 144 9.00 -3.01 3.33
CA PHE A 144 8.82 -3.96 2.24
C PHE A 144 7.98 -3.36 1.12
N HIS A 145 6.85 -2.72 1.46
CA HIS A 145 5.97 -2.09 0.47
C HIS A 145 6.69 -0.95 -0.27
N SER A 146 7.31 -0.01 0.45
CA SER A 146 8.08 1.07 -0.18
C SER A 146 9.21 0.53 -1.08
N ALA A 147 9.93 -0.50 -0.63
CA ALA A 147 10.98 -1.12 -1.42
C ALA A 147 10.42 -1.85 -2.65
N TRP A 148 9.28 -2.53 -2.52
CA TRP A 148 8.61 -3.20 -3.63
C TRP A 148 8.24 -2.21 -4.74
N ASN A 149 7.57 -1.11 -4.38
CA ASN A 149 7.18 -0.07 -5.33
C ASN A 149 8.40 0.54 -6.01
N PHE A 150 9.45 0.84 -5.24
CA PHE A 150 10.70 1.37 -5.78
C PHE A 150 11.37 0.39 -6.76
N ILE A 151 11.53 -0.88 -6.39
CA ILE A 151 12.19 -1.89 -7.24
C ILE A 151 11.44 -2.05 -8.55
N PHE A 152 10.11 -2.17 -8.52
CA PHE A 152 9.31 -2.32 -9.74
C PHE A 152 9.40 -1.08 -10.63
N LEU A 153 9.34 0.12 -10.05
CA LEU A 153 9.53 1.36 -10.81
C LEU A 153 10.90 1.38 -11.52
N ILE A 154 11.99 1.10 -10.79
CA ILE A 154 13.34 1.09 -11.36
C ILE A 154 13.48 0.03 -12.45
N LEU A 155 12.91 -1.17 -12.29
CA LEU A 155 12.91 -2.20 -13.33
C LEU A 155 12.19 -1.72 -14.60
N TYR A 156 11.03 -1.09 -14.46
CA TYR A 156 10.32 -0.51 -15.61
C TYR A 156 11.13 0.58 -16.31
N CYS A 157 11.85 1.41 -15.55
CA CYS A 157 12.73 2.43 -16.12
C CYS A 157 13.93 1.83 -16.84
N MET A 158 14.57 0.81 -16.26
CA MET A 158 15.72 0.13 -16.87
C MET A 158 15.35 -0.58 -18.18
N TRP A 159 14.13 -1.08 -18.30
CA TRP A 159 13.61 -1.68 -19.53
C TRP A 159 13.05 -0.65 -20.53
N GLY A 160 13.13 0.65 -20.24
CA GLY A 160 12.60 1.70 -21.12
C GLY A 160 11.08 1.69 -21.23
N LEU A 161 10.38 0.98 -20.35
CA LEU A 161 8.91 0.90 -20.33
C LEU A 161 8.29 2.17 -19.71
N ARG A 162 9.07 2.91 -18.90
CA ARG A 162 8.66 4.17 -18.27
C ARG A 162 9.82 5.16 -18.16
N GLN A 163 9.50 6.45 -18.17
CA GLN A 163 10.45 7.49 -17.81
C GLN A 163 10.63 7.54 -16.28
N CYS A 164 11.87 7.63 -15.83
CA CYS A 164 12.20 7.76 -14.41
C CYS A 164 12.48 9.22 -14.06
N SER A 165 11.61 9.80 -13.25
CA SER A 165 11.80 11.10 -12.63
C SER A 165 11.90 10.93 -11.11
N ILE A 166 12.72 11.78 -10.48
CA ILE A 166 12.81 11.80 -9.02
C ILE A 166 11.53 12.41 -8.43
N LEU A 167 11.07 13.51 -9.03
CA LEU A 167 9.92 14.31 -8.64
C LEU A 167 9.25 14.79 -9.93
N ASN A 168 7.93 14.63 -10.05
CA ASN A 168 7.15 15.10 -11.19
C ASN A 168 6.53 16.46 -10.90
N ASP A 169 5.80 16.57 -9.80
CA ASP A 169 4.90 17.70 -9.57
C ASP A 169 4.67 17.96 -8.06
N THR A 170 3.74 18.88 -7.77
CA THR A 170 3.31 19.20 -6.41
C THR A 170 2.58 18.04 -5.73
N TYR A 171 1.94 17.14 -6.49
CA TYR A 171 1.26 15.97 -5.92
C TYR A 171 2.25 15.04 -5.23
N ASP A 172 3.42 14.81 -5.83
CA ASP A 172 4.49 14.01 -5.22
C ASP A 172 4.97 14.58 -3.88
N ILE A 173 5.17 15.90 -3.81
CA ILE A 173 5.60 16.59 -2.59
C ILE A 173 4.55 16.45 -1.49
N LEU A 174 3.29 16.71 -1.83
CA LEU A 174 2.19 16.64 -0.86
C LEU A 174 1.96 15.19 -0.40
N ASN A 175 2.09 14.21 -1.30
CA ASN A 175 2.04 12.79 -0.94
C ASN A 175 3.14 12.42 0.05
N PHE A 176 4.38 12.85 -0.19
CA PHE A 176 5.51 12.62 0.71
C PHE A 176 5.26 13.23 2.10
N ILE A 177 4.78 14.48 2.17
CA ILE A 177 4.43 15.15 3.43
C ILE A 177 3.32 14.40 4.18
N MET A 178 2.28 13.96 3.47
CA MET A 178 1.21 13.14 4.04
C MET A 178 1.74 11.80 4.54
N ALA A 179 2.63 11.15 3.80
CA ALA A 179 3.23 9.87 4.18
C ALA A 179 4.02 9.97 5.49
N ILE A 180 4.87 10.99 5.61
CA ILE A 180 5.60 11.27 6.86
C ILE A 180 4.60 11.50 8.00
N SER A 181 3.58 12.31 7.78
CA SER A 181 2.58 12.64 8.80
C SER A 181 1.81 11.40 9.25
N ALA A 182 1.41 10.53 8.33
CA ALA A 182 0.77 9.25 8.63
C ALA A 182 1.71 8.31 9.41
N GLY A 183 2.99 8.25 9.03
CA GLY A 183 4.02 7.52 9.76
C GLY A 183 4.21 8.04 11.20
N VAL A 184 4.18 9.36 11.40
CA VAL A 184 4.24 9.99 12.73
C VAL A 184 3.03 9.60 13.56
N ILE A 185 1.81 9.60 13.00
CA ILE A 185 0.60 9.15 13.71
C ILE A 185 0.76 7.72 14.19
N VAL A 186 1.22 6.81 13.31
CA VAL A 186 1.45 5.41 13.65
C VAL A 186 2.54 5.25 14.72
N TYR A 187 3.62 6.04 14.64
CA TYR A 187 4.68 6.07 15.64
C TYR A 187 4.19 6.57 17.00
N LEU A 188 3.37 7.62 17.02
CA LEU A 188 2.73 8.13 18.24
C LEU A 188 1.80 7.08 18.83
N ALA A 189 1.04 6.37 18.00
CA ALA A 189 0.13 5.31 18.42
C ALA A 189 0.89 4.12 19.04
N TYR A 190 1.99 3.71 18.41
CA TYR A 190 2.92 2.74 18.98
C TYR A 190 3.48 3.21 20.32
N SER A 191 3.96 4.46 20.38
CA SER A 191 4.56 5.03 21.58
C SER A 191 3.56 5.15 22.71
N SER A 192 2.30 5.48 22.42
CA SER A 192 1.21 5.57 23.40
C SER A 192 0.87 4.24 24.08
N LYS A 193 1.12 3.10 23.41
CA LYS A 193 0.99 1.78 24.02
C LYS A 193 2.10 1.48 25.03
N LYS A 194 3.26 2.15 24.92
CA LYS A 194 4.41 1.94 25.81
C LYS A 194 4.51 2.98 26.92
N LYS A 195 4.15 4.23 26.63
CA LYS A 195 4.25 5.38 27.51
C LYS A 195 3.03 6.26 27.31
N HIS A 196 2.57 6.96 28.34
CA HIS A 196 1.46 7.90 28.18
C HIS A 196 1.92 9.10 27.33
N VAL A 197 1.47 9.16 26.08
CA VAL A 197 1.75 10.26 25.14
C VAL A 197 0.59 11.25 25.17
N ASN A 198 0.90 12.56 25.11
CA ASN A 198 -0.12 13.59 25.06
C ASN A 198 -0.94 13.47 23.74
N ARG A 199 -2.26 13.31 23.87
CA ARG A 199 -3.18 13.16 22.72
C ARG A 199 -3.19 14.38 21.80
N PHE A 200 -2.85 15.57 22.31
CA PHE A 200 -2.76 16.78 21.48
C PHE A 200 -1.64 16.70 20.42
N LEU A 201 -0.64 15.84 20.59
CA LEU A 201 0.43 15.65 19.60
C LEU A 201 -0.07 15.06 18.28
N TYR A 202 -1.21 14.37 18.27
CA TYR A 202 -1.81 13.85 17.04
C TYR A 202 -2.41 14.95 16.17
N LEU A 203 -2.75 16.11 16.74
CA LEU A 203 -3.35 17.22 15.99
C LEU A 203 -2.38 17.81 14.96
N ILE A 204 -1.08 17.78 15.24
CA ILE A 204 -0.06 18.31 14.34
C ILE A 204 -0.03 17.54 13.00
N PRO A 205 0.25 16.23 12.97
CA PRO A 205 0.27 15.48 11.70
C PRO A 205 -1.11 15.40 11.04
N VAL A 206 -2.20 15.36 11.81
CA VAL A 206 -3.56 15.40 11.24
C VAL A 206 -3.83 16.74 10.55
N GLY A 207 -3.44 17.86 11.16
CA GLY A 207 -3.55 19.19 10.57
C GLY A 207 -2.73 19.32 9.28
N ILE A 208 -1.51 18.76 9.26
CA ILE A 208 -0.67 18.74 8.05
C ILE A 208 -1.36 17.94 6.93
N ILE A 209 -1.88 16.75 7.21
CA ILE A 209 -2.63 15.95 6.21
C ILE A 209 -3.82 16.74 5.68
N PHE A 210 -4.60 17.35 6.57
CA PHE A 210 -5.77 18.14 6.18
C PHE A 210 -5.41 19.31 5.26
N ILE A 211 -4.36 20.07 5.60
CA ILE A 211 -3.87 21.17 4.75
C ILE A 211 -3.37 20.65 3.40
N SER A 212 -2.60 19.56 3.38
CA SER A 212 -2.11 18.95 2.13
C SER A 212 -3.26 18.53 1.22
N ILE A 213 -4.30 17.92 1.79
CA ILE A 213 -5.52 17.54 1.06
C ILE A 213 -6.23 18.79 0.53
N LEU A 214 -6.38 19.84 1.34
CA LEU A 214 -6.99 21.10 0.87
C LEU A 214 -6.24 21.72 -0.30
N ILE A 215 -4.90 21.74 -0.28
CA ILE A 215 -4.08 22.25 -1.38
C ILE A 215 -4.29 21.40 -2.64
N LEU A 216 -4.30 20.07 -2.50
CA LEU A 216 -4.56 19.15 -3.62
C LEU A 216 -5.91 19.42 -4.28
N PHE A 217 -6.98 19.56 -3.49
CA PHE A 217 -8.31 19.84 -4.03
C PHE A 217 -8.43 21.26 -4.59
N SER A 218 -7.80 22.26 -3.98
CA SER A 218 -7.82 23.64 -4.48
C SER A 218 -7.18 23.76 -5.86
N ASN A 219 -6.08 23.05 -6.11
CA ASN A 219 -5.40 23.09 -7.41
C ASN A 219 -6.22 22.42 -8.53
N ASN A 220 -7.07 21.45 -8.20
CA ASN A 220 -7.94 20.77 -9.16
C ASN A 220 -9.23 21.54 -9.51
N VAL A 221 -9.59 22.58 -8.75
CA VAL A 221 -10.80 23.40 -8.98
C VAL A 221 -10.49 24.67 -9.81
N ILE A 222 -9.21 25.05 -9.92
CA ILE A 222 -8.78 26.29 -10.59
C ILE A 222 -8.45 26.06 -12.08
N PHE A 223 -8.56 24.83 -12.58
CA PHE A 223 -8.36 24.47 -13.99
C PHE A 223 -9.62 23.86 -14.62
#